data_AF-A0A924QN30-F1
#
_entry.id   AF-A0A924QN30-F1
#
_cell.length_a   1.000
_cell.length_b   1.000
_cell.length_c   1.000
_cell.angle_alpha   90.00
_cell.angle_beta   90.00
_cell.angle_gamma   90.00
#
_symmetry.space_group_name_H-M   'P 1'
#
loop_
_entity.id
_entity.type
_entity.pdbx_description
1 polymer ?
#
loop_
_entity_poly.entity_id
_entity_poly.type
_entity_poly.pdbx_seq_one_letter_code
_entity_poly.pdbx_strand_id
1 'polypeptide(L)'
;LKDPFYAVDSRDYQVIAPNYQQLAKMGAKILSIEKERPHIPYDRALMAIRFNDYFIGTQFHPEADAVGMRMHLQTDDKKQAVITEHGEAKWASMVEQLQDPDKILYTYSHIIPNFLNEAVGSLVV
;
A
#
# COMPACT_ATOMS: atom_id res chain seq x y z
N LEU A 1 -6.63 -5.49 -8.95
CA LEU A 1 -5.56 -4.49 -9.23
C LEU A 1 -4.56 -5.12 -10.20
N LYS A 2 -3.65 -4.32 -10.79
CA LYS A 2 -2.52 -4.85 -11.58
C LYS A 2 -1.56 -5.65 -10.67
N ASP A 3 -0.80 -6.57 -11.25
CA ASP A 3 0.31 -7.26 -10.57
C ASP A 3 1.62 -6.93 -11.31
N PRO A 4 2.49 -6.06 -10.77
CA PRO A 4 2.35 -5.34 -9.49
C PRO A 4 1.39 -4.15 -9.54
N PHE A 5 0.98 -3.66 -8.37
CA PHE A 5 0.34 -2.34 -8.18
C PHE A 5 1.18 -1.46 -7.24
N TYR A 6 0.88 -0.17 -7.19
CA TYR A 6 1.60 0.81 -6.37
C TYR A 6 0.71 1.31 -5.24
N ALA A 7 1.27 1.37 -4.03
CA ALA A 7 0.60 1.90 -2.85
C ALA A 7 1.59 2.68 -2.00
N VAL A 8 1.08 3.55 -1.15
CA VAL A 8 1.88 4.27 -0.16
C VAL A 8 2.11 3.34 1.03
N ASP A 9 3.35 3.24 1.46
CA ASP A 9 3.74 2.45 2.62
C ASP A 9 4.66 3.31 3.50
N SER A 10 4.35 3.39 4.79
CA SER A 10 5.07 4.19 5.78
C SER A 10 4.99 3.49 7.13
N ARG A 11 5.94 2.59 7.39
CA ARG A 11 5.93 1.71 8.57
C ARG A 11 7.33 1.46 9.11
N ASP A 12 7.44 1.32 10.42
CA ASP A 12 8.66 0.94 11.13
C ASP A 12 8.83 -0.59 11.26
N TYR A 13 7.72 -1.31 11.17
CA TYR A 13 7.66 -2.76 11.35
C TYR A 13 6.96 -3.42 10.17
N GLN A 14 7.39 -4.63 9.83
CA GLN A 14 6.81 -5.42 8.76
C GLN A 14 6.53 -6.86 9.18
N VAL A 15 5.37 -7.38 8.77
CA VAL A 15 5.07 -8.80 8.88
C VAL A 15 5.80 -9.58 7.78
N ILE A 16 6.72 -10.46 8.18
CA ILE A 16 7.44 -11.42 7.34
C ILE A 16 7.18 -12.84 7.83
N ALA A 17 7.42 -13.82 6.97
CA ALA A 17 7.33 -15.25 7.27
C ALA A 17 6.10 -15.65 8.12
N PRO A 18 4.87 -15.35 7.67
CA PRO A 18 3.68 -15.66 8.46
C PRO A 18 3.52 -17.17 8.67
N ASN A 19 2.89 -17.57 9.78
CA ASN A 19 2.62 -18.97 10.05
C ASN A 19 1.51 -19.51 9.10
N TYR A 20 1.93 -20.10 7.99
CA TYR A 20 1.02 -20.63 6.96
C TYR A 20 0.04 -21.69 7.47
N GLN A 21 0.43 -22.51 8.45
CA GLN A 21 -0.49 -23.50 9.04
C GLN A 21 -1.62 -22.82 9.81
N GLN A 22 -1.31 -21.75 10.55
CA GLN A 22 -2.34 -20.97 11.26
C GLN A 22 -3.23 -20.20 10.28
N LEU A 23 -2.66 -19.59 9.24
CA LEU A 23 -3.44 -18.93 8.20
C LEU A 23 -4.43 -19.89 7.52
N ALA A 24 -3.98 -21.09 7.16
CA ALA A 24 -4.82 -22.12 6.57
C ALA A 24 -5.95 -22.56 7.52
N LYS A 25 -5.65 -22.77 8.82
CA LYS A 25 -6.66 -23.12 9.82
C LYS A 25 -7.71 -22.02 10.01
N MET A 26 -7.33 -20.75 9.85
CA MET A 26 -8.26 -19.61 9.90
C MET A 26 -9.09 -19.46 8.62
N GLY A 27 -8.75 -20.15 7.53
CA GLY A 27 -9.30 -19.88 6.20
C GLY A 27 -8.81 -18.57 5.59
N ALA A 28 -7.76 -17.97 6.16
CA ALA A 28 -7.22 -16.70 5.71
C ALA A 28 -6.44 -16.84 4.40
N LYS A 29 -6.46 -15.78 3.58
CA LYS A 29 -5.79 -15.73 2.27
C LYS A 29 -4.84 -14.54 2.22
N ILE A 30 -3.58 -14.79 1.87
CA ILE A 30 -2.65 -13.72 1.52
C ILE A 30 -3.07 -13.17 0.16
N LEU A 31 -3.28 -11.85 0.07
CA LEU A 31 -3.75 -11.18 -1.13
C LEU A 31 -2.63 -10.48 -1.90
N SER A 32 -1.60 -10.01 -1.20
CA SER A 32 -0.42 -9.41 -1.83
C SER A 32 0.78 -9.47 -0.90
N ILE A 33 1.96 -9.37 -1.50
CA ILE A 33 3.27 -9.36 -0.85
C ILE A 33 4.13 -8.28 -1.53
N GLU A 34 5.13 -7.75 -0.83
CA GLU A 34 5.98 -6.66 -1.32
C GLU A 34 6.65 -7.06 -2.63
N LYS A 35 6.98 -6.13 -3.53
CA LYS A 35 7.70 -6.46 -4.76
C LYS A 35 9.02 -7.19 -4.46
N GLU A 36 9.46 -8.05 -5.37
CA GLU A 36 10.75 -8.71 -5.25
C GLU A 36 11.90 -7.71 -5.36
N ARG A 37 12.91 -7.85 -4.49
CA ARG A 37 14.11 -7.00 -4.45
C ARG A 37 15.35 -7.90 -4.29
N PRO A 38 15.83 -8.56 -5.35
CA PRO A 38 16.87 -9.60 -5.24
C PRO A 38 18.22 -9.08 -4.73
N HIS A 39 18.44 -7.77 -4.82
CA HIS A 39 19.64 -7.08 -4.35
C HIS A 39 19.58 -6.68 -2.86
N ILE A 40 18.46 -6.93 -2.17
CA ILE A 40 18.27 -6.58 -0.75
C ILE A 40 18.06 -7.88 0.03
N PRO A 41 18.88 -8.16 1.07
CA PRO A 41 18.80 -9.41 1.84
C PRO A 41 17.69 -9.36 2.90
N TYR A 42 16.50 -8.89 2.53
CA TYR A 42 15.32 -8.86 3.40
C TYR A 42 14.17 -9.65 2.78
N ASP A 43 13.45 -10.39 3.62
CA ASP A 43 12.23 -11.08 3.22
C ASP A 43 11.17 -10.11 2.71
N ARG A 44 10.35 -10.58 1.76
CA ARG A 44 9.20 -9.83 1.27
C ARG A 44 8.14 -9.74 2.37
N ALA A 45 7.72 -8.53 2.68
CA ALA A 45 6.63 -8.32 3.62
C ALA A 45 5.29 -8.79 3.04
N LEU A 46 4.41 -9.31 3.88
CA LEU A 46 2.99 -9.51 3.55
C LEU A 46 2.33 -8.14 3.38
N MET A 47 1.69 -7.84 2.25
CA MET A 47 1.14 -6.49 2.03
C MET A 47 -0.37 -6.42 2.26
N ALA A 48 -1.10 -7.49 1.97
CA ALA A 48 -2.51 -7.59 2.29
C ALA A 48 -2.93 -9.03 2.60
N ILE A 49 -3.92 -9.15 3.47
CA ILE A 49 -4.51 -10.42 3.90
C ILE A 49 -6.04 -10.27 3.98
N ARG A 50 -6.74 -11.32 3.58
CA ARG A 50 -8.15 -11.53 3.88
C ARG A 50 -8.22 -12.52 5.03
N PHE A 51 -8.69 -12.08 6.20
CA PHE A 51 -8.84 -12.94 7.37
C PHE A 51 -10.08 -13.83 7.25
N ASN A 52 -11.17 -13.30 6.70
CA ASN A 52 -12.40 -14.01 6.38
C ASN A 52 -13.19 -13.24 5.31
N ASP A 53 -14.45 -13.60 5.05
CA ASP A 53 -15.27 -13.00 3.99
C ASP A 53 -15.53 -11.50 4.18
N TYR A 54 -15.45 -11.00 5.42
CA TYR A 54 -15.81 -9.62 5.78
C TYR A 54 -14.64 -8.80 6.32
N PHE A 55 -13.48 -9.43 6.56
CA PHE A 55 -12.34 -8.78 7.19
C PHE A 55 -11.08 -8.88 6.34
N ILE A 56 -10.60 -7.74 5.87
CA ILE A 56 -9.34 -7.57 5.16
C ILE A 56 -8.42 -6.63 5.95
N GLY A 57 -7.11 -6.85 5.82
CA GLY A 57 -6.08 -5.99 6.38
C GLY A 57 -4.99 -5.69 5.35
N THR A 58 -4.46 -4.48 5.38
CA THR A 58 -3.35 -4.02 4.54
C THR A 58 -2.23 -3.47 5.42
N GLN A 59 -0.96 -3.68 5.04
CA GLN A 59 0.18 -2.99 5.64
C GLN A 59 0.47 -1.64 4.96
N PHE A 60 0.04 -1.48 3.71
CA PHE A 60 0.08 -0.21 3.00
C PHE A 60 -1.17 0.62 3.30
N HIS A 61 -1.14 1.89 2.88
CA HIS A 61 -2.18 2.89 3.03
C HIS A 61 -3.03 3.03 1.75
N PRO A 62 -4.09 2.21 1.56
CA PRO A 62 -5.02 2.35 0.44
C PRO A 62 -5.79 3.68 0.47
N GLU A 63 -5.84 4.35 1.62
CA GLU A 63 -6.49 5.64 1.84
C GLU A 63 -5.65 6.84 1.39
N ALA A 64 -4.38 6.62 1.04
CA ALA A 64 -3.45 7.70 0.77
C ALA A 64 -3.87 8.53 -0.45
N ASP A 65 -4.27 9.76 -0.19
CA ASP A 65 -4.65 10.74 -1.22
C ASP A 65 -3.41 11.41 -1.83
N ALA A 66 -3.24 11.23 -3.14
CA ALA A 66 -2.11 11.78 -3.87
C ALA A 66 -2.07 13.32 -3.84
N VAL A 67 -3.24 13.97 -3.81
CA VAL A 67 -3.33 15.45 -3.81
C VAL A 67 -2.83 16.00 -2.48
N GLY A 68 -3.35 15.51 -1.36
CA GLY A 68 -2.92 15.84 -0.01
C GLY A 68 -1.44 15.57 0.21
N MET A 69 -0.96 14.40 -0.22
CA MET A 69 0.45 14.04 -0.10
C MET A 69 1.37 14.96 -0.90
N ARG A 70 0.95 15.35 -2.11
CA ARG A 70 1.74 16.27 -2.95
C ARG A 70 1.87 17.63 -2.27
N MET A 71 0.77 18.16 -1.73
CA MET A 71 0.80 19.43 -0.99
C MET A 71 1.74 19.32 0.22
N HIS A 72 1.67 18.23 0.98
CA HIS A 72 2.53 18.02 2.13
C HIS A 72 4.02 17.94 1.77
N LEU A 73 4.38 17.18 0.72
CA LEU A 73 5.77 17.01 0.26
C LEU A 73 6.38 18.29 -0.36
N GLN A 74 5.54 19.25 -0.73
CA GLN A 74 5.98 20.55 -1.25
C GLN A 74 6.19 21.60 -0.15
N THR A 75 5.81 21.33 1.11
CA THR A 75 6.16 22.22 2.23
C THR A 75 7.68 22.25 2.42
N ASP A 76 8.24 23.43 2.73
CA ASP A 76 9.70 23.62 2.82
C ASP A 76 10.35 22.66 3.81
N ASP A 77 9.76 22.53 5.01
CA ASP A 77 10.23 21.62 6.05
C ASP A 77 10.28 20.17 5.56
N LYS A 78 9.22 19.70 4.89
CA LYS A 78 9.13 18.30 4.48
C LYS A 78 9.96 18.00 3.24
N LYS A 79 10.00 18.92 2.29
CA LYS A 79 10.92 18.85 1.15
C LYS A 79 12.36 18.77 1.65
N GLN A 80 12.77 19.67 2.54
CA GLN A 80 14.15 19.72 3.03
C GLN A 80 14.51 18.45 3.82
N ALA A 81 13.59 17.92 4.63
CA ALA A 81 13.79 16.65 5.33
C ALA A 81 14.06 15.50 4.35
N VAL A 82 13.22 15.33 3.33
CA VAL A 82 13.38 14.26 2.32
C VAL A 82 14.65 14.42 1.51
N ILE A 83 15.00 15.66 1.11
CA ILE A 83 16.23 15.93 0.37
C ILE A 83 17.46 15.61 1.22
N THR A 84 17.42 15.94 2.52
CA THR A 84 18.54 15.68 3.44
C THR A 84 18.74 14.18 3.67
N GLU A 85 17.65 13.41 3.75
CA GLU A 85 17.71 11.97 4.05
C GLU A 85 17.94 11.09 2.81
N HIS A 86 17.35 11.48 1.67
CA HIS A 86 17.29 10.63 0.48
C HIS A 86 17.76 11.30 -0.82
N GLY A 87 18.05 12.61 -0.79
CA GLY A 87 18.50 13.38 -1.95
C GLY A 87 17.38 13.97 -2.80
N GLU A 88 17.73 15.01 -3.56
CA GLU A 88 16.80 15.77 -4.41
C GLU A 88 16.15 14.92 -5.51
N ALA A 89 16.94 14.05 -6.15
CA ALA A 89 16.42 13.15 -7.19
C ALA A 89 15.31 12.24 -6.66
N LYS A 90 15.42 11.77 -5.40
CA LYS A 90 14.41 10.93 -4.78
C LYS A 90 13.13 11.72 -4.51
N TRP A 91 13.26 12.93 -3.96
CA TRP A 91 12.13 13.83 -3.73
C TRP A 91 11.38 14.14 -5.03
N ALA A 92 12.12 14.52 -6.10
CA ALA A 92 11.53 14.82 -7.40
C ALA A 92 10.77 13.62 -7.98
N SER A 93 11.35 12.43 -7.89
CA SER A 93 10.69 11.18 -8.32
C SER A 93 9.43 10.89 -7.51
N MET A 94 9.44 11.12 -6.19
CA MET A 94 8.25 10.95 -5.36
C MET A 94 7.12 11.88 -5.82
N VAL A 95 7.41 13.17 -6.01
CA VAL A 95 6.42 14.16 -6.45
C VAL A 95 5.84 13.82 -7.83
N GLU A 96 6.67 13.38 -8.77
CA GLU A 96 6.25 12.93 -10.09
C GLU A 96 5.31 11.71 -10.01
N GLN A 97 5.67 10.71 -9.20
CA GLN A 97 4.89 9.49 -9.06
C GLN A 97 3.49 9.71 -8.47
N LEU A 98 3.29 10.76 -7.66
CA LEU A 98 1.97 11.13 -7.13
C LEU A 98 1.01 11.60 -8.22
N GLN A 99 1.51 12.06 -9.37
CA GLN A 99 0.68 12.54 -10.47
C GLN A 99 0.31 11.43 -11.45
N ASP A 100 0.90 10.24 -11.32
CA ASP A 100 0.67 9.12 -12.22
C ASP A 100 -0.65 8.40 -11.88
N PRO A 101 -1.66 8.43 -12.77
CA PRO A 101 -2.96 7.83 -12.53
C PRO A 101 -2.89 6.31 -12.37
N ASP A 102 -1.87 5.65 -12.92
CA ASP A 102 -1.68 4.19 -12.84
C ASP A 102 -0.96 3.75 -11.55
N LYS A 103 -0.56 4.69 -10.69
CA LYS A 103 0.11 4.41 -9.41
C LYS A 103 -0.86 4.49 -8.23
N ILE A 104 -0.54 5.31 -7.23
CA ILE A 104 -1.27 5.33 -5.95
C ILE A 104 -2.72 5.80 -6.12
N LEU A 105 -2.98 6.65 -7.13
CA LEU A 105 -4.33 7.10 -7.49
C LEU A 105 -5.23 5.92 -7.90
N TYR A 106 -4.68 4.93 -8.62
CA TYR A 106 -5.41 3.72 -8.97
C TYR A 106 -5.80 2.93 -7.73
N THR A 107 -4.86 2.75 -6.79
CA THR A 107 -5.10 2.04 -5.52
C THR A 107 -6.15 2.76 -4.66
N TYR A 108 -6.01 4.08 -4.51
CA TYR A 108 -6.94 4.94 -3.76
C TYR A 108 -8.37 4.83 -4.27
N SER A 109 -8.55 4.90 -5.59
CA SER A 109 -9.88 4.87 -6.24
C SER A 109 -10.52 3.48 -6.26
N HIS A 110 -9.80 2.40 -5.95
CA HIS A 110 -10.30 1.03 -6.11
C HIS A 110 -10.43 0.25 -4.81
N ILE A 111 -9.49 0.31 -3.86
CA ILE A 111 -9.53 -0.62 -2.71
C ILE A 111 -10.69 -0.32 -1.76
N ILE A 112 -10.69 0.85 -1.13
CA ILE A 112 -11.73 1.20 -0.14
C ILE A 112 -13.10 1.35 -0.82
N PRO A 113 -13.23 2.06 -1.97
CA PRO A 113 -14.52 2.19 -2.64
C PRO A 113 -15.13 0.84 -3.03
N ASN A 114 -14.35 -0.08 -3.61
CA ASN A 114 -14.90 -1.38 -3.99
C ASN A 114 -15.19 -2.24 -2.75
N PHE A 115 -14.39 -2.19 -1.69
CA PHE A 115 -14.72 -2.88 -0.44
C PHE A 115 -16.10 -2.44 0.09
N LEU A 116 -16.37 -1.13 0.11
CA LEU A 116 -17.65 -0.60 0.55
C LEU A 116 -18.80 -0.96 -0.40
N ASN A 117 -18.56 -0.87 -1.72
CA ASN A 117 -19.56 -1.25 -2.72
C ASN A 117 -19.95 -2.73 -2.62
N GLU A 118 -18.98 -3.63 -2.46
CA GLU A 118 -19.22 -5.05 -2.26
C GLU A 118 -19.95 -5.32 -0.93
N ALA A 119 -19.54 -4.65 0.15
CA ALA A 119 -20.19 -4.77 1.46
C ALA A 119 -21.66 -4.34 1.39
N VAL A 120 -21.95 -3.18 0.79
CA VAL A 120 -23.34 -2.69 0.62
C VAL A 120 -24.12 -3.59 -0.34
N GLY A 121 -23.51 -3.99 -1.46
CA GLY A 121 -24.13 -4.88 -2.44
C GLY A 121 -24.60 -6.20 -1.82
N SER A 122 -23.84 -6.75 -0.87
CA SER A 122 -24.20 -7.98 -0.15
C SER A 122 -25.45 -7.86 0.73
N LEU A 123 -25.90 -6.64 1.06
CA LEU A 123 -27.08 -6.40 1.89
C LEU A 123 -28.39 -6.31 1.07
N VAL A 124 -28.29 -6.13 -0.25
CA VAL A 124 -29.44 -5.89 -1.14
C VAL A 124 -29.74 -7.12 -2.02
N VAL A 125 -29.25 -8.30 -1.60
CA VAL A 125 -29.46 -9.59 -2.27
C VAL A 125 -30.71 -10.28 -1.74
#